data_AF-A0A4V1ZVN5-F1
#
_entry.id   AF-A0A4V1ZVN5-F1
#
_cell.length_a   1.000
_cell.length_b   1.000
_cell.length_c   1.000
_cell.angle_alpha   90.00
_cell.angle_beta   90.00
_cell.angle_gamma   90.00
#
_symmetry.space_group_name_H-M   'P 1'
#
loop_
_entity.id
_entity.type
_entity.pdbx_description
1 polymer ?
#
loop_
_entity_poly.entity_id
_entity_poly.type
_entity_poly.pdbx_seq_one_letter_code
_entity_poly.pdbx_strand_id
1 'polypeptide(L)'
;MLKQSVLLIHSILGMVIFLTGVLQILQKKGGKWHRFTGRIYLHGWLRLLLSGAYLGGLLITVIGVFGYYFSLTGARIGQIKQ
;
A
#
# COMPACT_ATOMS: atom_id res chain seq x y z
N MET A 1 -9.07 13.60 19.65
CA MET A 1 -8.52 12.26 19.93
C MET A 1 -8.65 11.32 18.73
N LEU A 2 -9.84 10.88 18.31
CA LEU A 2 -10.01 9.90 17.21
C LEU A 2 -9.27 10.28 15.91
N LYS A 3 -9.45 11.52 15.41
CA LYS A 3 -8.81 11.99 14.17
C LYS A 3 -7.27 12.00 14.25
N GLN A 4 -6.70 12.32 15.42
CA GLN A 4 -5.26 12.29 15.65
C GLN A 4 -4.73 10.85 15.67
N SER A 5 -5.47 9.91 16.27
CA SER A 5 -5.13 8.49 16.23
C SER A 5 -5.17 7.95 14.80
N VAL A 6 -6.17 8.32 14.00
CA VAL A 6 -6.24 7.91 12.58
C VAL A 6 -5.09 8.52 11.78
N LEU A 7 -4.73 9.78 12.04
CA LEU A 7 -3.56 10.41 11.41
C LEU A 7 -2.27 9.66 11.73
N LEU A 8 -2.06 9.29 13.00
CA LEU A 8 -0.89 8.51 13.40
C LEU A 8 -0.85 7.14 12.69
N ILE A 9 -1.98 6.43 12.65
CA ILE A 9 -2.11 5.15 11.94
C ILE A 9 -1.83 5.34 10.45
N HIS A 10 -2.38 6.37 9.82
CA HIS A 10 -2.16 6.68 8.41
C HIS A 10 -0.66 6.93 8.13
N SER A 11 0.01 7.72 8.96
CA SER A 11 1.45 7.99 8.84
C SER A 11 2.30 6.72 8.97
N ILE A 12 1.99 5.85 9.94
CA ILE A 12 2.68 4.56 10.11
C ILE A 12 2.45 3.66 8.90
N LEU A 13 1.21 3.56 8.42
CA LEU A 13 0.87 2.79 7.21
C LEU A 13 1.64 3.33 5.99
N GLY A 14 1.75 4.65 5.86
CA GLY A 14 2.50 5.30 4.78
C GLY A 14 3.97 4.91 4.81
N MET A 15 4.59 4.88 6.00
CA MET A 15 5.97 4.42 6.16
C MET A 15 6.14 2.94 5.81
N VAL A 16 5.21 2.08 6.25
CA VAL A 16 5.23 0.65 5.91
C VAL A 16 5.12 0.44 4.39
N ILE A 17 4.22 1.17 3.72
CA ILE A 17 4.05 1.11 2.26
C ILE A 17 5.31 1.60 1.55
N PHE A 18 5.90 2.71 2.00
CA PHE A 18 7.14 3.22 1.43
C PHE A 18 8.27 2.18 1.50
N LEU A 19 8.52 1.64 2.70
CA LEU A 19 9.56 0.64 2.91
C LEU A 19 9.31 -0.64 2.10
N THR A 20 8.07 -1.16 2.11
CA THR A 20 7.73 -2.36 1.33
C THR A 20 7.75 -2.12 -0.17
N GLY A 21 7.45 -0.91 -0.64
CA GLY A 21 7.58 -0.50 -2.04
C GLY A 21 9.04 -0.44 -2.49
N VAL A 22 9.94 0.12 -1.68
CA VAL A 22 11.39 0.08 -1.94
C VAL A 22 11.87 -1.37 -1.99
N LEU A 23 11.47 -2.20 -1.02
CA LEU A 23 11.82 -3.62 -1.01
C LEU A 23 11.28 -4.37 -2.25
N GLN A 24 10.10 -4.02 -2.75
CA GLN A 24 9.53 -4.61 -3.97
C GLN A 24 10.40 -4.35 -5.20
N ILE A 25 11.02 -3.16 -5.29
CA ILE A 25 11.94 -2.78 -6.39
C ILE A 25 13.25 -3.54 -6.28
N LEU A 26 13.80 -3.67 -5.06
CA LEU A 26 15.10 -4.30 -4.82
C LEU A 26 15.05 -5.82 -4.89
N GLN A 27 13.92 -6.44 -4.53
CA GLN A 27 13.79 -7.90 -4.47
C GLN A 27 13.58 -8.50 -5.86
N LYS A 28 14.19 -9.67 -6.10
CA LYS A 28 13.97 -10.45 -7.32
C LYS A 28 12.48 -10.73 -7.52
N LYS A 29 11.92 -10.24 -8.62
CA LYS A 29 10.51 -10.44 -9.00
C LYS A 29 10.16 -11.92 -9.00
N GLY A 30 9.00 -12.25 -8.44
CA GLY A 30 8.54 -13.62 -8.28
C GLY A 30 9.24 -14.43 -7.17
N GLY A 31 10.25 -13.91 -6.48
CA GLY A 31 10.87 -14.60 -5.34
C GLY A 31 9.96 -14.67 -4.10
N LYS A 32 10.27 -15.56 -3.13
CA LYS A 32 9.46 -15.72 -1.89
C LYS A 32 9.29 -14.40 -1.13
N TRP A 33 10.36 -13.62 -1.02
CA TRP A 33 10.36 -12.34 -0.33
C TRP A 33 9.58 -11.27 -1.09
N HIS A 34 9.70 -11.22 -2.42
CA HIS A 34 8.92 -10.34 -3.27
C HIS A 34 7.42 -10.68 -3.18
N ARG A 35 7.03 -11.95 -3.10
CA ARG A 35 5.62 -12.32 -2.89
C ARG A 35 5.13 -11.90 -1.50
N PHE A 36 5.95 -12.10 -0.47
CA PHE A 36 5.60 -11.74 0.90
C PHE A 36 5.44 -10.22 1.07
N THR A 37 6.44 -9.44 0.67
CA THR A 37 6.38 -7.97 0.75
C THR A 37 5.29 -7.40 -0.15
N GLY A 38 5.00 -8.03 -1.30
CA GLY A 38 3.92 -7.63 -2.19
C GLY A 38 2.52 -7.78 -1.57
N ARG A 39 2.29 -8.83 -0.76
CA ARG A 39 1.04 -8.97 0.01
C ARG A 39 0.92 -7.91 1.09
N ILE A 40 2.00 -7.60 1.80
CA ILE A 40 2.03 -6.52 2.79
C ILE A 40 1.73 -5.18 2.10
N TYR A 41 2.36 -4.92 0.96
CA TYR A 41 2.17 -3.69 0.17
C TYR A 41 0.70 -3.53 -0.26
N LEU A 42 0.07 -4.58 -0.79
CA LEU A 42 -1.34 -4.57 -1.20
C LEU A 42 -2.30 -4.29 -0.03
N HIS A 43 -2.18 -5.04 1.06
CA HIS A 43 -3.04 -4.84 2.24
C HIS A 43 -2.72 -3.52 2.97
N GLY A 44 -1.49 -3.04 2.86
CA GLY A 44 -1.07 -1.73 3.33
C GLY A 44 -1.83 -0.64 2.58
N TRP A 45 -1.77 -0.64 1.25
CA TRP A 45 -2.45 0.36 0.41
C TRP A 45 -3.95 0.43 0.65
N LEU A 46 -4.63 -0.72 0.82
CA LEU A 46 -6.06 -0.72 1.14
C LEU A 46 -6.35 0.02 2.45
N ARG A 47 -5.57 -0.25 3.51
CA ARG A 47 -5.72 0.42 4.81
C ARG A 47 -5.32 1.90 4.76
N LEU A 48 -4.30 2.25 3.97
CA LEU A 48 -3.88 3.63 3.76
C LEU A 48 -4.95 4.43 3.02
N LEU A 49 -5.56 3.85 1.99
CA LEU A 49 -6.68 4.46 1.26
C LEU A 49 -7.86 4.74 2.21
N LEU A 50 -8.30 3.74 2.98
CA LEU A 50 -9.43 3.92 3.91
C LEU A 50 -9.16 4.99 4.96
N SER A 51 -7.97 4.99 5.56
CA SER A 51 -7.58 6.01 6.55
C SER A 51 -7.39 7.40 5.93
N GLY A 52 -6.84 7.49 4.71
CA GLY A 52 -6.67 8.75 3.99
C GLY A 52 -8.00 9.37 3.57
N ALA A 53 -8.92 8.55 3.05
CA ALA A 53 -10.28 8.97 2.71
C ALA A 53 -11.03 9.49 3.95
N TYR A 54 -10.86 8.84 5.11
CA TYR A 54 -11.43 9.30 6.37
C TYR A 54 -10.84 10.63 6.87
N LEU A 55 -9.53 10.84 6.73
CA LEU A 55 -8.88 12.10 7.12
C LEU A 55 -9.34 13.27 6.23
N GLY A 56 -9.71 12.96 4.98
CA GLY A 56 -10.24 13.88 3.99
C GLY A 56 -9.16 14.43 3.06
N GLY A 57 -9.61 15.14 2.02
CA GLY A 57 -8.76 15.76 1.00
C GLY A 57 -8.78 14.98 -0.32
N LEU A 58 -9.13 15.71 -1.40
CA LEU A 58 -9.24 15.14 -2.74
C LEU A 58 -7.91 14.51 -3.18
N LEU A 59 -6.79 15.24 -3.00
CA LEU A 59 -5.46 14.77 -3.40
C LEU A 59 -5.06 13.47 -2.69
N ILE A 60 -5.23 13.41 -1.36
CA ILE A 60 -4.86 12.22 -0.57
C ILE A 60 -5.70 11.01 -1.00
N THR A 61 -6.99 11.24 -1.24
CA THR A 61 -7.91 10.19 -1.69
C THR A 61 -7.53 9.68 -3.08
N VAL A 62 -7.23 10.60 -4.01
CA VAL A 62 -6.78 10.26 -5.38
C VAL A 62 -5.48 9.44 -5.34
N ILE A 63 -4.48 9.88 -4.58
CA ILE A 63 -3.22 9.14 -4.40
C ILE A 63 -3.50 7.75 -3.80
N GLY A 64 -4.38 7.66 -2.79
CA GLY A 64 -4.80 6.39 -2.19
C GLY A 64 -5.43 5.43 -3.20
N VAL A 65 -6.36 5.93 -4.03
CA VAL A 65 -7.08 5.12 -5.03
C VAL A 65 -6.12 4.61 -6.09
N PHE A 66 -5.29 5.49 -6.67
CA PHE A 66 -4.32 5.07 -7.69
C PHE A 66 -3.25 4.14 -7.14
N GLY A 67 -2.71 4.44 -5.95
CA GLY A 67 -1.73 3.57 -5.30
C GLY A 67 -2.28 2.18 -5.01
N TYR A 68 -3.52 2.10 -4.50
CA TYR A 68 -4.19 0.81 -4.32
C TYR A 68 -4.43 0.10 -5.65
N TYR A 69 -4.95 0.79 -6.66
CA TYR A 69 -5.17 0.24 -8.00
C TYR A 69 -3.88 -0.36 -8.61
N PHE A 70 -2.76 0.35 -8.54
CA PHE A 70 -1.48 -0.16 -9.01
C PHE A 70 -1.01 -1.38 -8.23
N SER A 71 -1.15 -1.37 -6.90
CA SER A 71 -0.79 -2.54 -6.07
C SER A 71 -1.68 -3.76 -6.38
N LEU A 72 -2.98 -3.57 -6.60
CA LEU A 72 -3.93 -4.63 -6.93
C LEU A 72 -3.64 -5.22 -8.30
N THR A 73 -3.37 -4.37 -9.29
CA THR A 73 -3.00 -4.80 -10.64
C THR A 73 -1.68 -5.57 -10.64
N GLY A 74 -0.68 -5.07 -9.90
CA GLY A 74 0.60 -5.76 -9.71
C GLY A 74 0.44 -7.13 -9.06
N ALA A 75 -0.39 -7.24 -8.01
CA ALA A 75 -0.68 -8.50 -7.33
C ALA A 75 -1.38 -9.50 -8.27
N ARG A 76 -2.37 -9.04 -9.05
CA ARG A 76 -3.07 -9.87 -10.05
C ARG A 76 -2.11 -10.43 -11.09
N ILE A 77 -1.26 -9.59 -11.69
CA ILE A 77 -0.25 -10.04 -12.67
C ILE A 77 0.71 -11.03 -12.03
N GLY A 78 1.14 -10.76 -10.80
CA GLY A 78 2.04 -11.62 -10.03
C GLY A 78 1.43 -12.99 -9.66
N GLN A 79 0.11 -13.17 -9.73
CA GLN A 79 -0.57 -14.45 -9.58
C GLN A 79 -0.79 -15.17 -10.92
N ILE A 80 -1.02 -14.43 -12.01
CA ILE A 80 -1.28 -14.98 -13.36
C ILE A 80 0.01 -15.48 -14.04
N LYS A 81 1.14 -14.77 -13.88
CA LYS A 81 2.43 -15.12 -14.50
C LYS A 81 3.23 -16.19 -13.73
N GLN A 82 2.56 -16.97 -12.88
CA GLN A 82 3.20 -18.07 -12.14
C GLN A 82 3.14 -19.36 -12.92
#